data_AF-A0A7S2ELM7-F1
#
_entry.id   AF-A0A7S2ELM7-F1
#
_cell.length_a   1.000
_cell.length_b   1.000
_cell.length_c   1.000
_cell.angle_alpha   90.00
_cell.angle_beta   90.00
_cell.angle_gamma   90.00
#
_symmetry.space_group_name_H-M   'P 1'
#
loop_
_entity.id
_entity.type
_entity.pdbx_description
1 polymer ?
#
loop_
_entity_poly.entity_id
_entity_poly.type
_entity_poly.pdbx_seq_one_letter_code
_entity_poly.pdbx_strand_id
1 'polypeptide(L)'
;MRIEKCYFCSSPCYPGHGVVFVRNDAKQFRFCRSKCRRSFDRKRNPRKVAWTKAYRRTRGKEMAVDSTFEFEKRRNRPVKYDRDLMGKTILAMQRVREIKERREKEHFDRRMKDAKREKKTQARVEIEKSTELLAPAVGNREEVLRNVVDGMRERIAARKRSSGEKVKSAAAISGGDKKVASESMDES
;
A
#
# COMPACT_ATOMS: atom_id res chain seq x y z
N MET A 1 27.32 -12.72 -20.96
CA MET A 1 26.67 -13.36 -19.79
C MET A 1 25.32 -12.69 -19.52
N ARG A 2 24.21 -13.42 -19.41
CA ARG A 2 22.86 -12.84 -19.25
C ARG A 2 22.28 -13.17 -17.87
N ILE A 3 21.77 -12.16 -17.17
CA ILE A 3 20.97 -12.36 -15.95
C ILE A 3 19.53 -12.57 -16.38
N GLU A 4 18.97 -13.73 -16.05
CA GLU A 4 17.57 -14.04 -16.36
C GLU A 4 16.67 -13.82 -15.15
N LYS A 5 15.37 -13.67 -15.38
CA LYS A 5 14.38 -13.56 -14.30
C LYS A 5 13.81 -14.94 -14.01
N CYS A 6 13.72 -15.29 -12.73
CA CYS A 6 13.03 -16.51 -12.32
C CYS A 6 11.55 -16.46 -12.69
N TYR A 7 11.02 -17.57 -13.18
CA TYR A 7 9.62 -17.69 -13.54
C TYR A 7 8.66 -17.47 -12.34
N PHE A 8 9.02 -17.98 -11.16
CA PHE A 8 8.15 -17.94 -9.99
C PHE A 8 8.35 -16.68 -9.13
N CYS A 9 9.60 -16.41 -8.74
CA CYS A 9 9.96 -15.33 -7.82
C CYS A 9 10.15 -13.97 -8.52
N SER A 10 10.43 -13.98 -9.83
CA SER A 10 10.93 -12.83 -10.62
C SER A 10 12.24 -12.21 -10.12
N SER A 11 12.93 -12.85 -9.17
CA SER A 11 14.29 -12.49 -8.76
C SER A 11 15.31 -12.79 -9.87
N PRO A 12 16.46 -12.12 -9.88
CA PRO A 12 17.54 -12.43 -10.81
C PRO A 12 18.10 -13.84 -10.58
N CYS A 13 18.35 -14.54 -11.67
CA CYS A 13 19.09 -15.81 -11.75
C CYS A 13 20.44 -15.53 -12.39
N TYR A 14 21.49 -15.58 -11.58
CA TYR A 14 22.87 -15.49 -12.05
C TYR A 14 23.32 -16.83 -12.66
N PRO A 15 24.32 -16.83 -13.56
CA PRO A 15 24.88 -18.07 -14.09
C PRO A 15 25.40 -18.98 -12.98
N GLY A 16 25.26 -20.30 -13.15
CA GLY A 16 25.62 -21.29 -12.13
C GLY A 16 24.61 -21.42 -10.98
N HIS A 17 23.56 -20.59 -10.93
CA HIS A 17 22.55 -20.67 -9.87
C HIS A 17 21.20 -21.18 -10.36
N GLY A 18 20.55 -21.96 -9.49
CA GLY A 18 19.18 -22.41 -9.70
C GLY A 18 19.07 -23.62 -10.62
N VAL A 19 17.90 -23.79 -11.21
CA VAL A 19 17.60 -24.93 -12.10
C VAL A 19 16.75 -24.45 -13.27
N VAL A 20 16.97 -25.01 -14.45
CA VAL A 20 16.13 -24.80 -15.63
C VAL A 20 15.30 -26.06 -15.85
N PHE A 21 14.00 -25.90 -16.00
CA PHE A 21 13.09 -26.97 -16.40
C PHE A 21 12.63 -26.70 -17.84
N VAL A 22 12.84 -27.66 -18.73
CA VAL A 22 12.36 -27.61 -20.10
C VAL A 22 11.13 -28.50 -20.19
N ARG A 23 10.01 -27.94 -20.60
CA ARG A 23 8.76 -28.69 -20.82
C ARG A 23 8.69 -29.14 -22.27
N ASN A 24 7.90 -30.18 -22.55
CA ASN A 24 7.74 -30.77 -23.88
C ASN A 24 7.32 -29.76 -24.97
N ASP A 25 6.69 -28.64 -24.63
CA ASP A 25 6.38 -27.54 -25.56
C ASP A 25 7.57 -26.60 -25.84
N ALA A 26 8.79 -27.08 -25.61
CA ALA A 26 10.06 -26.35 -25.70
C ALA A 26 10.14 -25.08 -24.81
N LYS A 27 9.21 -24.90 -23.85
CA LYS A 27 9.26 -23.75 -22.94
C LYS A 27 10.25 -24.00 -21.81
N GLN A 28 11.15 -23.04 -21.64
CA GLN A 28 12.16 -23.05 -20.60
C GLN A 28 11.66 -22.23 -19.41
N PHE A 29 11.63 -22.87 -18.24
CA PHE A 29 11.31 -22.23 -16.96
C PHE A 29 12.56 -22.20 -16.10
N ARG A 30 13.13 -20.99 -15.89
CA ARG A 30 14.27 -20.80 -14.99
C ARG A 30 13.80 -20.53 -13.57
N PHE A 31 14.43 -21.17 -12.60
CA PHE A 31 14.13 -20.99 -11.18
C PHE A 31 15.34 -20.50 -10.39
N CYS A 32 15.14 -19.46 -9.56
CA CYS A 32 16.19 -18.88 -8.72
C CYS A 32 16.72 -19.84 -7.66
N ARG A 33 15.84 -20.67 -7.07
CA ARG A 33 16.13 -21.56 -5.92
C ARG A 33 15.20 -22.77 -5.92
N SER A 34 15.55 -23.82 -5.16
CA SER A 34 14.73 -25.03 -4.98
C SER A 34 13.31 -24.75 -4.46
N LYS A 35 13.13 -23.72 -3.60
CA LYS A 35 11.80 -23.25 -3.14
C LYS A 35 10.86 -22.92 -4.30
N CYS A 36 11.38 -22.24 -5.34
CA CYS A 36 10.60 -21.86 -6.51
C CYS A 36 10.28 -23.07 -7.38
N ARG A 37 11.26 -23.95 -7.57
CA ARG A 37 11.07 -25.21 -8.31
C ARG A 37 9.99 -26.08 -7.67
N ARG A 38 10.12 -26.38 -6.36
CA ARG A 38 9.12 -27.17 -5.61
C ARG A 38 7.73 -26.53 -5.61
N SER A 39 7.65 -25.20 -5.59
CA SER A 39 6.35 -24.49 -5.66
C SER A 39 5.71 -24.61 -7.03
N PHE A 40 6.52 -24.58 -8.10
CA PHE A 40 6.09 -24.82 -9.47
C PHE A 40 5.63 -26.27 -9.68
N ASP A 41 6.40 -27.24 -9.17
CA ASP A 41 6.04 -28.68 -9.26
C ASP A 41 4.70 -28.95 -8.54
N ARG A 42 4.46 -28.27 -7.41
CA ARG A 42 3.17 -28.27 -6.68
C ARG A 42 2.08 -27.44 -7.34
N LYS A 43 2.28 -26.96 -8.57
CA LYS A 43 1.32 -26.16 -9.36
C LYS A 43 0.78 -24.92 -8.63
N ARG A 44 1.56 -24.33 -7.72
CA ARG A 44 1.14 -23.11 -7.01
C ARG A 44 1.14 -21.93 -7.98
N ASN A 45 0.09 -21.13 -7.96
CA ASN A 45 0.01 -19.93 -8.79
C ASN A 45 0.81 -18.77 -8.15
N PRO A 46 1.87 -18.23 -8.78
CA PRO A 46 2.65 -17.12 -8.24
C PRO A 46 1.80 -15.90 -7.88
N ARG A 47 0.73 -15.62 -8.65
CA ARG A 47 -0.18 -14.48 -8.39
C ARG A 47 -0.96 -14.59 -7.09
N LYS A 48 -1.05 -15.78 -6.49
CA LYS A 48 -1.69 -16.02 -5.18
C LYS A 48 -0.67 -16.11 -4.04
N VAL A 49 0.63 -16.19 -4.35
CA VAL A 49 1.69 -16.35 -3.34
C VAL A 49 2.29 -15.00 -2.95
N ALA A 50 2.01 -14.59 -1.70
CA ALA A 50 2.21 -13.22 -1.22
C ALA A 50 3.63 -12.63 -1.36
N TRP A 51 4.67 -13.48 -1.27
CA TRP A 51 6.07 -13.03 -1.31
C TRP A 51 6.62 -12.83 -2.73
N THR A 52 5.90 -13.27 -3.77
CA THR A 52 6.36 -13.13 -5.15
C THR A 52 6.13 -11.72 -5.69
N LYS A 53 6.97 -11.29 -6.64
CA LYS A 53 6.76 -10.01 -7.35
C LYS A 53 5.47 -10.02 -8.18
N ALA A 54 5.09 -11.17 -8.73
CA ALA A 54 3.82 -11.32 -9.45
C ALA A 54 2.61 -10.95 -8.58
N TYR A 55 2.53 -11.49 -7.36
CA TYR A 55 1.48 -11.14 -6.40
C TYR A 55 1.52 -9.65 -6.03
N ARG A 56 2.72 -9.09 -5.81
CA ARG A 56 2.87 -7.69 -5.41
C ARG A 56 2.35 -6.75 -6.51
N ARG A 57 2.62 -7.03 -7.79
CA ARG A 57 2.12 -6.25 -8.92
C ARG A 57 0.60 -6.35 -9.07
N THR A 58 0.03 -7.55 -9.00
CA THR A 58 -1.44 -7.73 -9.15
C THR A 58 -2.24 -7.12 -8.00
N ARG A 59 -1.65 -7.02 -6.80
CA ARG A 59 -2.26 -6.37 -5.62
C ARG A 59 -1.89 -4.90 -5.46
N GLY A 60 -1.29 -4.27 -6.48
CA GLY A 60 -0.90 -2.86 -6.46
C GLY A 60 0.10 -2.49 -5.35
N LYS A 61 0.93 -3.43 -4.89
CA LYS A 61 2.01 -3.19 -3.90
C LYS A 61 3.27 -2.60 -4.54
N GLU A 62 3.38 -2.70 -5.85
CA GLU A 62 4.46 -2.13 -6.65
C GLU A 62 3.84 -1.37 -7.82
N MET A 63 4.56 -0.36 -8.34
CA MET A 63 4.16 0.29 -9.58
C MET A 63 4.23 -0.71 -10.73
N ALA A 64 3.10 -0.94 -11.40
CA ALA A 64 3.01 -1.85 -12.53
C ALA A 64 3.21 -1.14 -13.88
N VAL A 65 2.77 0.11 -13.98
CA VAL A 65 2.80 0.92 -15.21
C VAL A 65 3.70 2.12 -14.95
N ASP A 66 4.89 2.12 -15.56
CA ASP A 66 5.85 3.23 -15.51
C ASP A 66 6.70 3.23 -16.78
N SER A 67 7.03 4.43 -17.29
CA SER A 67 7.86 4.60 -18.48
C SER A 67 9.29 4.09 -18.29
N THR A 68 9.78 4.06 -17.04
CA THR A 68 11.12 3.51 -16.74
C THR A 68 11.25 2.03 -17.10
N PHE A 69 10.15 1.27 -17.13
CA PHE A 69 10.19 -0.16 -17.48
C PHE A 69 10.41 -0.41 -18.98
N GLU A 70 10.12 0.57 -19.84
CA GLU A 70 10.29 0.42 -21.29
C GLU A 70 11.76 0.31 -21.71
N PHE A 71 12.67 0.83 -20.88
CA PHE A 71 14.11 0.73 -21.11
C PHE A 71 14.65 -0.70 -20.94
N GLU A 72 13.98 -1.55 -20.15
CA GLU A 72 14.40 -2.95 -19.90
C GLU A 72 13.94 -3.94 -20.99
N LYS A 73 13.36 -3.45 -22.11
CA LYS A 73 12.77 -4.31 -23.13
C LYS A 73 13.81 -5.15 -23.88
N ARG A 74 13.43 -6.38 -24.23
CA ARG A 74 14.26 -7.27 -25.06
C ARG A 74 14.30 -6.73 -26.50
N ARG A 75 15.50 -6.38 -26.97
CA ARG A 75 15.75 -6.00 -28.36
C ARG A 75 16.10 -7.25 -29.17
N ASN A 76 15.35 -7.51 -30.25
CA ASN A 76 15.63 -8.63 -31.16
C ASN A 76 16.52 -8.21 -32.34
N ARG A 77 16.54 -6.92 -32.70
CA ARG A 77 17.43 -6.37 -33.73
C ARG A 77 18.69 -5.79 -33.06
N PRO A 78 19.88 -6.31 -33.36
CA PRO A 78 21.12 -5.72 -32.88
C PRO A 78 21.44 -4.42 -33.63
N VAL A 79 22.18 -3.53 -32.97
CA VAL A 79 22.74 -2.31 -33.57
C VAL A 79 24.25 -2.52 -33.69
N LYS A 80 24.88 -1.92 -34.71
CA LYS A 80 26.34 -1.92 -34.83
C LYS A 80 26.95 -1.23 -33.60
N TYR A 81 28.06 -1.76 -33.11
CA TYR A 81 28.75 -1.18 -31.97
C TYR A 81 29.25 0.23 -32.30
N ASP A 82 28.95 1.17 -31.41
CA ASP A 82 29.42 2.54 -31.42
C ASP A 82 29.78 2.91 -29.97
N ARG A 83 30.99 3.43 -29.77
CA ARG A 83 31.53 3.76 -28.45
C ARG A 83 30.79 4.93 -27.80
N ASP A 84 30.41 5.94 -28.58
CA ASP A 84 29.71 7.12 -28.08
C ASP A 84 28.29 6.77 -27.66
N LEU A 85 27.62 5.95 -28.46
CA LEU A 85 26.31 5.40 -28.13
C LEU A 85 26.37 4.56 -26.85
N MET A 86 27.38 3.69 -26.71
CA MET A 86 27.56 2.86 -25.53
C MET A 86 27.81 3.71 -24.27
N GLY A 87 28.67 4.72 -24.36
CA GLY A 87 28.96 5.65 -23.27
C GLY A 87 27.71 6.39 -22.78
N LYS A 88 26.95 6.97 -23.71
CA LYS A 88 25.65 7.63 -23.43
C LYS A 88 24.66 6.66 -22.79
N THR A 89 24.63 5.41 -23.24
CA THR A 89 23.72 4.37 -22.71
C THR A 89 24.04 4.04 -21.24
N ILE A 90 25.31 3.91 -20.86
CA ILE A 90 25.71 3.62 -19.48
C ILE A 90 25.29 4.74 -18.53
N LEU A 91 25.51 6.00 -18.91
CA LEU A 91 25.08 7.17 -18.14
C LEU A 91 23.55 7.24 -18.02
N ALA A 92 22.84 7.02 -19.13
CA ALA A 92 21.38 6.97 -19.13
C ALA A 92 20.83 5.86 -18.21
N MET A 93 21.48 4.69 -18.16
CA MET A 93 21.06 3.59 -17.28
C MET A 93 21.14 3.95 -15.79
N GLN A 94 22.18 4.66 -15.36
CA GLN A 94 22.31 5.14 -13.98
C GLN A 94 21.18 6.13 -13.66
N ARG A 95 20.95 7.10 -14.55
CA ARG A 95 19.89 8.10 -14.37
C ARG A 95 18.49 7.48 -14.32
N VAL A 96 18.20 6.51 -15.19
CA VAL A 96 16.92 5.79 -15.18
C VAL A 96 16.71 5.02 -13.87
N ARG A 97 17.78 4.45 -13.30
CA ARG A 97 17.71 3.77 -11.99
C ARG A 97 17.31 4.73 -10.87
N GLU A 98 17.95 5.89 -10.78
CA GLU A 98 17.62 6.92 -9.78
C GLU A 98 16.16 7.37 -9.87
N ILE A 99 15.67 7.65 -11.09
CA ILE A 99 14.29 8.07 -11.32
C ILE A 99 13.32 6.98 -10.87
N LYS A 100 13.63 5.72 -11.19
CA LYS A 100 12.81 4.58 -10.80
C LYS A 100 12.76 4.41 -9.28
N GLU A 101 13.91 4.46 -8.60
CA GLU A 101 13.97 4.35 -7.13
C GLU A 101 13.17 5.46 -6.44
N ARG A 102 13.29 6.70 -6.94
CA ARG A 102 12.50 7.84 -6.44
C ARG A 102 10.99 7.58 -6.59
N ARG A 103 10.53 7.18 -7.78
CA ARG A 103 9.10 6.90 -8.03
C ARG A 103 8.59 5.72 -7.20
N GLU A 104 9.40 4.67 -7.04
CA GLU A 104 9.05 3.51 -6.19
C GLU A 104 8.88 3.91 -4.72
N LYS A 105 9.75 4.79 -4.21
CA LYS A 105 9.65 5.35 -2.87
C LYS A 105 8.38 6.19 -2.70
N GLU A 106 8.09 7.10 -3.62
CA GLU A 106 6.87 7.90 -3.60
C GLU A 106 5.59 7.04 -3.61
N HIS A 107 5.59 5.96 -4.40
CA HIS A 107 4.48 5.01 -4.44
C HIS A 107 4.28 4.30 -3.10
N PHE A 108 5.37 3.92 -2.44
CA PHE A 108 5.34 3.33 -1.11
C PHE A 108 4.84 4.31 -0.05
N ASP A 109 5.36 5.54 -0.04
CA ASP A 109 4.99 6.58 0.92
C ASP A 109 3.50 6.94 0.80
N ARG A 110 3.00 7.07 -0.43
CA ARG A 110 1.56 7.29 -0.69
C ARG A 110 0.70 6.16 -0.15
N ARG A 111 1.15 4.90 -0.28
CA ARG A 111 0.44 3.74 0.27
C ARG A 111 0.47 3.66 1.79
N MET A 112 1.56 4.10 2.41
CA MET A 112 1.74 4.00 3.87
C MET A 112 1.20 5.21 4.64
N LYS A 113 0.75 6.27 3.93
CA LYS A 113 0.21 7.50 4.53
C LYS A 113 -0.96 7.23 5.50
N ASP A 114 -1.87 6.35 5.12
CA ASP A 114 -3.09 6.07 5.90
C ASP A 114 -2.80 5.18 7.11
N ALA A 115 -1.84 4.25 6.99
CA ALA A 115 -1.46 3.33 8.05
C ALA A 115 -1.01 4.04 9.34
N LYS A 116 -0.39 5.23 9.23
CA LYS A 116 0.01 6.02 10.40
C LYS A 116 -1.20 6.51 11.21
N ARG A 117 -2.29 6.92 10.53
CA ARG A 117 -3.52 7.37 11.19
C ARG A 117 -4.20 6.20 11.89
N GLU A 118 -4.34 5.08 11.19
CA GLU A 118 -4.93 3.85 11.73
C GLU A 118 -4.16 3.32 12.95
N LYS A 119 -2.83 3.32 12.88
CA LYS A 119 -1.98 2.92 14.01
C LYS A 119 -2.20 3.83 15.24
N LYS A 120 -2.34 5.15 15.05
CA LYS A 120 -2.61 6.08 16.15
C LYS A 120 -3.99 5.84 16.76
N THR A 121 -5.01 5.54 15.94
CA THR A 121 -6.34 5.21 16.44
C THR A 121 -6.37 3.87 17.17
N GLN A 122 -5.68 2.85 16.64
CA GLN A 122 -5.56 1.54 17.28
C GLN A 122 -4.83 1.63 18.61
N ALA A 123 -3.70 2.36 18.66
CA ALA A 123 -2.96 2.57 19.90
C ALA A 123 -3.80 3.28 20.97
N ARG A 124 -4.65 4.25 20.59
CA ARG A 124 -5.59 4.89 21.52
C ARG A 124 -6.61 3.90 22.08
N VAL A 125 -7.19 3.06 21.23
CA VAL A 125 -8.15 2.02 21.63
C VAL A 125 -7.48 0.96 22.50
N GLU A 126 -6.23 0.61 22.22
CA GLU A 126 -5.44 -0.34 23.00
C GLU A 126 -5.13 0.22 24.39
N ILE A 127 -4.70 1.49 24.50
CA ILE A 127 -4.49 2.15 25.79
C ILE A 127 -5.79 2.20 26.61
N GLU A 128 -6.92 2.51 25.98
CA GLU A 128 -8.24 2.54 26.66
C GLU A 128 -8.68 1.16 27.17
N LYS A 129 -8.34 0.08 26.46
CA LYS A 129 -8.68 -1.30 26.86
C LYS A 129 -7.69 -1.89 27.86
N SER A 130 -6.43 -1.50 27.78
CA SER A 130 -5.33 -2.04 28.57
C SER A 130 -4.90 -1.11 29.71
N THR A 131 -5.85 -0.38 30.30
CA THR A 131 -5.63 0.52 31.44
C THR A 131 -5.08 -0.22 32.66
N GLU A 132 -5.51 -1.46 32.89
CA GLU A 132 -5.06 -2.32 33.99
C GLU A 132 -3.56 -2.68 33.92
N LEU A 133 -3.01 -2.82 32.70
CA LEU A 133 -1.59 -3.12 32.47
C LEU A 133 -0.69 -1.88 32.67
N LEU A 134 -1.26 -0.68 32.57
CA LEU A 134 -0.56 0.61 32.79
C LEU A 134 -0.55 1.04 34.25
N ALA A 135 -1.53 0.59 35.05
CA ALA A 135 -1.68 0.92 36.47
C ALA A 135 -0.47 0.60 37.38
N PRO A 136 0.34 -0.47 37.16
CA PRO A 136 1.52 -0.73 37.97
C PRO A 136 2.78 0.07 37.55
N ALA A 137 2.77 0.76 36.40
CA ALA A 137 3.94 1.46 35.86
C ALA A 137 3.98 2.97 36.19
N VAL A 138 2.89 3.54 36.72
CA VAL A 138 2.83 4.94 37.14
C VAL A 138 2.62 4.93 38.65
N GLY A 139 3.61 5.41 39.42
CA GLY A 139 3.72 5.23 40.87
C GLY A 139 2.52 5.67 41.75
N ASN A 140 1.49 6.30 41.19
CA ASN A 140 0.26 6.69 41.87
C ASN A 140 -0.97 6.05 41.20
N ARG A 141 -1.24 4.78 41.54
CA ARG A 141 -2.37 4.01 41.01
C ARG A 141 -3.72 4.71 41.16
N GLU A 142 -3.96 5.38 42.30
CA GLU A 142 -5.25 6.02 42.59
C GLU A 142 -5.47 7.33 41.82
N GLU A 143 -4.43 8.14 41.68
CA GLU A 143 -4.51 9.44 41.02
C GLU A 143 -4.69 9.28 39.50
N VAL A 144 -4.00 8.31 38.90
CA VAL A 144 -4.15 7.97 37.49
C VAL A 144 -5.53 7.38 37.20
N LEU A 145 -6.06 6.52 38.08
CA LEU A 145 -7.42 5.98 37.92
C LEU A 145 -8.48 7.08 37.98
N ARG A 146 -8.37 8.03 38.92
CA ARG A 146 -9.29 9.19 38.99
C ARG A 146 -9.22 10.04 37.72
N ASN A 147 -8.02 10.40 37.27
CA ASN A 147 -7.82 11.21 36.06
C ASN A 147 -8.33 10.50 34.78
N VAL A 148 -8.21 9.18 34.67
CA VAL A 148 -8.74 8.40 33.54
C VAL A 148 -10.27 8.36 33.57
N VAL A 149 -10.89 8.13 34.74
CA VAL A 149 -12.35 8.11 34.90
C VAL A 149 -12.95 9.48 34.62
N ASP A 150 -12.33 10.54 35.11
CA ASP A 150 -12.76 11.92 34.87
C ASP A 150 -12.60 12.31 33.39
N GLY A 151 -11.47 11.95 32.76
CA GLY A 151 -11.27 12.14 31.32
C GLY A 151 -12.26 11.32 30.46
N MET A 152 -12.66 10.12 30.91
CA MET A 152 -13.68 9.32 30.23
C MET A 152 -15.07 9.94 30.36
N ARG A 153 -15.43 10.47 31.53
CA ARG A 153 -16.67 11.22 31.77
C ARG A 153 -16.75 12.49 30.92
N GLU A 154 -15.65 13.24 30.81
CA GLU A 154 -15.57 14.44 29.98
C GLU A 154 -15.76 14.12 28.49
N ARG A 155 -15.13 13.05 27.99
CA ARG A 155 -15.32 12.60 26.59
C ARG A 155 -16.75 12.15 26.32
N ILE A 156 -17.39 11.45 27.26
CA ILE A 156 -18.80 11.06 27.15
C ILE A 156 -19.69 12.31 27.16
N ALA A 157 -19.44 13.27 28.04
CA ALA A 157 -20.18 14.53 28.12
C ALA A 157 -20.00 15.39 26.85
N ALA A 158 -18.80 15.44 26.28
CA ALA A 158 -18.52 16.14 25.02
C ALA A 158 -19.20 15.46 23.82
N ARG A 159 -19.24 14.12 23.80
CA ARG A 159 -19.98 13.35 22.77
C ARG A 159 -21.49 13.57 22.88
N LYS A 160 -22.03 13.66 24.10
CA LYS A 160 -23.45 13.98 24.36
C LYS A 160 -23.81 15.40 23.93
N ARG A 161 -22.93 16.37 24.20
CA ARG A 161 -23.07 17.78 23.77
C ARG A 161 -23.07 17.91 22.24
N SER A 162 -22.08 17.32 21.58
CA SER A 162 -21.98 17.34 20.11
C SER A 162 -23.12 16.57 19.41
N SER A 163 -23.64 15.48 20.00
CA SER A 163 -24.86 14.84 19.48
C SER A 163 -26.10 15.71 19.69
N GLY A 164 -26.21 16.41 20.82
CA GLY A 164 -27.30 17.34 21.09
C GLY A 164 -27.32 18.55 20.15
N GLU A 165 -26.15 19.12 19.85
CA GLU A 165 -26.01 20.20 18.86
C GLU A 165 -26.40 19.74 17.45
N LYS A 166 -26.03 18.53 17.05
CA LYS A 166 -26.44 17.96 15.75
C LYS A 166 -27.95 17.72 15.65
N VAL A 167 -28.59 17.30 16.74
CA VAL A 167 -30.06 17.13 16.77
C VAL A 167 -30.77 18.48 16.74
N LYS A 168 -30.25 19.49 17.45
CA LYS A 168 -30.79 20.85 17.42
C LYS A 168 -30.63 21.51 16.05
N SER A 169 -29.48 21.35 15.39
CA SER A 169 -29.27 21.89 14.04
C SER A 169 -30.13 21.16 13.00
N ALA A 170 -30.31 19.84 13.12
CA ALA A 170 -31.22 19.09 12.26
C ALA A 170 -32.70 19.49 12.46
N ALA A 171 -33.13 19.78 13.69
CA ALA A 171 -34.49 20.24 13.99
C ALA A 171 -34.73 21.70 13.56
N ALA A 172 -33.70 22.55 13.55
CA ALA A 172 -33.79 23.92 13.04
C ALA A 172 -33.94 23.97 11.51
N ILE A 173 -33.34 23.00 10.79
CA ILE A 173 -33.44 22.88 9.34
C ILE A 173 -34.84 22.38 8.93
N SER A 174 -35.47 21.48 9.69
CA SER A 174 -36.82 20.97 9.37
C SER A 174 -37.98 21.91 9.72
N GLY A 175 -37.73 22.98 10.48
CA GLY A 175 -38.73 23.99 10.86
C GLY A 175 -38.90 25.16 9.87
N GLY A 176 -38.07 25.25 8.84
CA GLY A 176 -38.02 26.38 7.89
C GLY A 176 -38.97 26.31 6.69
N ASP A 177 -39.48 25.13 6.32
CA ASP A 177 -40.16 24.89 5.03
C ASP A 177 -41.71 24.92 5.09
N LYS A 178 -42.33 25.81 5.88
CA LYS A 178 -43.81 25.95 5.93
C LYS A 178 -44.38 27.35 5.71
N LYS A 179 -43.60 28.29 5.15
CA LYS A 179 -44.06 29.67 4.92
C LYS A 179 -43.72 30.24 3.53
N VAL A 180 -43.83 29.47 2.45
CA VAL A 180 -43.90 30.01 1.07
C VAL A 180 -44.74 29.09 0.18
N ALA A 181 -46.07 29.07 0.36
CA ALA A 181 -47.01 28.43 -0.57
C ALA A 181 -48.43 28.95 -0.32
N SER A 182 -48.68 30.24 -0.56
CA SER A 182 -50.03 30.81 -0.73
C SER A 182 -49.94 32.27 -1.17
N GLU A 183 -49.42 32.52 -2.38
CA GLU A 183 -49.61 33.79 -3.10
C GLU A 183 -49.07 33.63 -4.53
N SER A 184 -49.92 33.17 -5.45
CA SER A 184 -49.82 33.34 -6.91
C SER A 184 -50.97 32.60 -7.60
N MET A 185 -52.16 33.19 -7.49
CA MET A 185 -53.29 32.92 -8.38
C MET A 185 -54.15 34.17 -8.36
N ASP A 186 -53.71 35.21 -9.08
CA ASP A 186 -54.60 36.18 -9.73
C ASP A 186 -53.81 37.02 -10.74
N GLU A 187 -54.48 37.28 -11.87
CA GLU A 187 -54.17 38.17 -13.01
C GLU A 187 -53.39 37.67 -14.24
N SER A 188 -54.17 37.61 -15.34
CA SER A 188 -53.89 37.64 -16.80
C SER A 188 -53.50 36.35 -17.52
#